data_AF-A0A7V1D4F0-F1
#
_entry.id   AF-A0A7V1D4F0-F1
#
_cell.length_a   1.000
_cell.length_b   1.000
_cell.length_c   1.000
_cell.angle_alpha   90.00
_cell.angle_beta   90.00
_cell.angle_gamma   90.00
#
_symmetry.space_group_name_H-M   'P 1'
#
loop_
_entity.id
_entity.type
_entity.pdbx_description
1 polymer ?
#
loop_
_entity_poly.entity_id
_entity_poly.type
_entity_poly.pdbx_seq_one_letter_code
_entity_poly.pdbx_strand_id
1 'polypeptide(L)'
;VFTMLLILPLGILATSLLWWKSPSAIRHRVPDGWEAVILIPVIIALVWASFALSMPLEHALFGGDMRSWMYNELGIGFDQRNALVIGLAMGFAVIPTIFSITEDAIFSVPKHLTLGSLALGATPWQTLVRVVILTASPGIFSAVMIGLGRAVGETMIVLMATGNTPVMDFSVFEGMRTLAANIAVEMPESEVDSSHYRILFLAAMVLLSFTFVVNTLAEIVRHRLRKKYSSL
;
A
#
# COMPACT_ATOMS: atom_id res chain seq x y z
N VAL A 1 17.29 -1.13 -11.44
CA VAL A 1 16.09 -1.61 -10.71
C VAL A 1 15.29 -2.61 -11.54
N PHE A 2 14.99 -2.31 -12.82
CA PHE A 2 14.30 -3.24 -13.73
C PHE A 2 14.94 -4.63 -13.81
N THR A 3 16.26 -4.68 -13.96
CA THR A 3 17.00 -5.95 -14.01
C THR A 3 16.91 -6.75 -12.71
N MET A 4 16.83 -6.11 -11.55
CA MET A 4 16.69 -6.81 -10.26
C MET A 4 15.33 -7.47 -10.13
N LEU A 5 14.28 -6.79 -10.59
CA LEU A 5 12.91 -7.29 -10.53
C LEU A 5 12.70 -8.51 -11.43
N LEU A 6 13.50 -8.66 -12.50
CA LEU A 6 13.51 -9.86 -13.35
C LEU A 6 14.50 -10.92 -12.86
N ILE A 7 15.76 -10.55 -12.60
CA ILE A 7 16.86 -11.49 -12.35
C ILE A 7 16.74 -12.13 -10.97
N LEU A 8 16.26 -11.43 -9.94
CA LEU A 8 16.13 -12.03 -8.61
C LEU A 8 15.09 -13.16 -8.54
N PRO A 9 13.81 -12.96 -8.91
CA PRO A 9 12.82 -14.04 -8.84
C PRO A 9 13.14 -15.18 -9.81
N LEU A 10 13.56 -14.87 -11.05
CA LEU A 10 13.95 -15.90 -12.02
C LEU A 10 15.22 -16.65 -11.58
N GLY A 11 16.19 -15.93 -11.01
CA GLY A 11 17.42 -16.49 -10.48
C GLY A 11 17.16 -17.42 -9.30
N ILE A 12 16.33 -17.01 -8.33
CA ILE A 12 15.94 -17.84 -7.19
C ILE A 12 15.20 -19.10 -7.66
N LEU A 13 14.25 -18.97 -8.60
CA LEU A 13 13.56 -20.11 -9.20
C LEU A 13 14.53 -21.05 -9.94
N ALA A 14 15.46 -20.50 -10.70
CA ALA A 14 16.48 -21.28 -11.41
C ALA A 14 17.41 -22.02 -10.43
N THR A 15 17.88 -21.35 -9.38
CA THR A 15 18.70 -22.00 -8.34
C THR A 15 17.90 -23.08 -7.60
N SER A 16 16.63 -22.85 -7.31
CA SER A 16 15.74 -23.85 -6.72
C SER A 16 15.57 -25.08 -7.62
N LEU A 17 15.38 -24.87 -8.93
CA LEU A 17 15.29 -25.96 -9.92
C LEU A 17 16.63 -26.71 -10.10
N LEU A 18 17.75 -26.01 -10.06
CA LEU A 18 19.09 -26.61 -10.10
C LEU A 18 19.36 -27.42 -8.82
N TRP A 19 18.93 -26.92 -7.66
CA TRP A 19 18.99 -27.66 -6.40
C TRP A 19 18.13 -28.93 -6.46
N TRP A 20 16.93 -28.83 -7.05
CA TRP A 20 16.04 -29.97 -7.27
C TRP A 20 16.67 -31.04 -8.16
N LYS A 21 17.35 -30.64 -9.25
CA LYS A 21 18.08 -31.52 -10.17
C LYS A 21 19.46 -31.98 -9.69
N SER A 22 19.94 -31.48 -8.55
CA SER A 22 21.28 -31.79 -8.05
C SER A 22 21.40 -33.24 -7.54
N PRO A 23 22.52 -33.95 -7.81
CA PRO A 23 22.73 -35.33 -7.37
C PRO A 23 22.55 -35.51 -5.86
N SER A 24 21.96 -36.63 -5.46
CA SER A 24 21.68 -36.99 -4.06
C SER A 24 22.92 -36.94 -3.15
N ALA A 25 24.13 -37.11 -3.69
CA ALA A 25 25.39 -36.99 -2.96
C ALA A 25 25.68 -35.58 -2.38
N ILE A 26 25.19 -34.52 -3.03
CA ILE A 26 25.37 -33.13 -2.57
C ILE A 26 24.28 -32.76 -1.57
N ARG A 27 23.05 -33.24 -1.78
CA ARG A 27 21.91 -32.97 -0.89
C ARG A 27 22.09 -33.62 0.50
N HIS A 28 22.65 -34.83 0.57
CA HIS A 28 22.92 -35.51 1.86
C HIS A 28 24.13 -34.96 2.63
N ARG A 29 24.95 -34.08 2.03
CA ARG A 29 26.06 -33.40 2.72
C ARG A 29 25.61 -32.14 3.45
N VAL A 30 24.42 -31.64 3.15
CA VAL A 30 23.88 -30.43 3.76
C VAL A 30 22.91 -30.85 4.85
N PRO A 31 23.14 -30.46 6.11
CA PRO A 31 22.21 -30.74 7.21
C PRO A 31 20.86 -30.08 6.97
N ASP A 32 19.78 -30.73 7.43
CA ASP A 32 18.42 -30.18 7.34
C ASP A 32 18.36 -28.79 7.98
N GLY A 33 17.81 -27.82 7.24
CA GLY A 33 17.70 -26.41 7.65
C GLY A 33 18.85 -25.49 7.22
N TRP A 34 19.96 -26.00 6.68
CA TRP A 34 21.08 -25.16 6.18
C TRP A 34 20.87 -24.62 4.76
N GLU A 35 19.75 -24.97 4.11
CA GLU A 35 19.39 -24.54 2.77
C GLU A 35 19.26 -23.01 2.68
N ALA A 36 18.80 -22.35 3.75
CA ALA A 36 18.73 -20.89 3.82
C ALA A 36 20.13 -20.24 3.79
N VAL A 37 21.13 -20.85 4.44
CA VAL A 37 22.51 -20.34 4.47
C VAL A 37 23.16 -20.46 3.10
N ILE A 38 22.83 -21.49 2.33
CA ILE A 38 23.30 -21.68 0.94
C ILE A 38 22.65 -20.69 -0.01
N LEU A 39 21.41 -20.27 0.26
CA LEU A 39 20.72 -19.26 -0.56
C LEU A 39 21.30 -17.85 -0.38
N ILE A 40 21.89 -17.52 0.78
CA ILE A 40 22.49 -16.20 1.03
C ILE A 40 23.56 -15.83 -0.01
N PRO A 41 24.63 -16.63 -0.25
CA PRO A 41 25.65 -16.29 -1.25
C PRO A 41 25.10 -16.30 -2.67
N VAL A 42 24.09 -17.13 -2.97
CA VAL A 42 23.40 -17.12 -4.26
C VAL A 42 22.66 -15.80 -4.47
N ILE A 43 21.91 -15.33 -3.47
CA ILE A 43 21.20 -14.04 -3.54
C ILE A 43 22.20 -12.90 -3.75
N ILE A 44 23.33 -12.89 -3.02
CA ILE A 44 24.39 -11.88 -3.21
C ILE A 44 24.95 -11.92 -4.64
N ALA A 45 25.21 -13.12 -5.18
CA ALA A 45 25.69 -13.29 -6.55
C ALA A 45 24.66 -12.82 -7.59
N LEU A 46 23.36 -13.10 -7.38
CA LEU A 46 22.28 -12.63 -8.25
C LEU A 46 22.11 -11.11 -8.19
N VAL A 47 22.23 -10.50 -7.01
CA VAL A 47 22.23 -9.03 -6.85
C VAL A 47 23.40 -8.41 -7.61
N TRP A 48 24.60 -8.96 -7.44
CA TRP A 48 25.79 -8.49 -8.16
C TRP A 48 25.64 -8.63 -9.68
N ALA A 49 25.18 -9.80 -10.15
CA ALA A 49 24.90 -10.04 -11.56
C ALA A 49 23.84 -9.07 -12.10
N SER A 50 22.83 -8.73 -11.29
CA SER A 50 21.80 -7.77 -11.69
C SER A 50 22.31 -6.34 -11.84
N PHE A 51 23.31 -5.93 -11.05
CA PHE A 51 23.99 -4.65 -11.24
C PHE A 51 24.93 -4.67 -12.44
N ALA A 52 25.67 -5.76 -12.64
CA ALA A 52 26.57 -5.89 -13.79
C ALA A 52 25.80 -5.92 -15.13
N LEU A 53 24.63 -6.58 -15.14
CA LEU A 53 23.78 -6.71 -16.33
C LEU A 53 22.84 -5.52 -16.53
N SER A 54 22.73 -4.56 -15.60
CA SER A 54 21.78 -3.45 -15.77
C SER A 54 22.09 -2.60 -16.99
N MET A 55 23.33 -2.16 -17.13
CA MET A 55 23.77 -1.29 -18.22
C MET A 55 23.65 -1.93 -19.62
N PRO A 56 24.14 -3.16 -19.87
CA PRO A 56 24.03 -3.77 -21.20
C PRO A 56 22.59 -4.14 -21.56
N LEU A 57 21.77 -4.57 -20.59
CA LEU A 57 20.38 -4.96 -20.84
C LEU A 57 19.50 -3.74 -21.12
N GLU A 58 19.75 -2.62 -20.44
CA GLU A 58 19.01 -1.37 -20.62
C GLU A 58 19.33 -0.71 -21.97
N HIS A 59 20.58 -0.78 -22.43
CA HIS A 59 20.93 -0.39 -23.78
C HIS A 59 20.34 -1.31 -24.85
N ALA A 60 20.34 -2.63 -24.64
CA ALA A 60 19.86 -3.61 -25.64
C ALA A 60 18.33 -3.62 -25.80
N LEU A 61 17.57 -3.40 -24.72
CA LEU A 61 16.11 -3.47 -24.75
C LEU A 61 15.44 -2.10 -24.92
N PHE A 62 16.03 -1.02 -24.37
CA PHE A 62 15.37 0.29 -24.27
C PHE A 62 16.20 1.43 -24.88
N GLY A 63 17.31 1.14 -25.57
CA GLY A 63 18.14 2.15 -26.22
C GLY A 63 18.96 3.02 -25.26
N GLY A 64 18.99 2.70 -23.96
CA GLY A 64 19.82 3.35 -22.95
C GLY A 64 19.07 3.84 -21.72
N ASP A 65 17.80 4.24 -21.85
CA ASP A 65 16.97 4.65 -20.72
C ASP A 65 15.52 4.20 -20.92
N MET A 66 15.07 3.29 -20.05
CA MET A 66 13.71 2.77 -20.03
C MET A 66 12.67 3.90 -19.90
N ARG A 67 12.97 4.97 -19.16
CA ARG A 67 12.07 6.12 -18.99
C ARG A 67 11.87 6.87 -20.30
N SER A 68 12.96 7.10 -21.04
CA SER A 68 12.93 7.81 -22.32
C SER A 68 12.20 6.98 -23.38
N TRP A 69 12.40 5.66 -23.41
CA TRP A 69 11.65 4.75 -24.28
C TRP A 69 10.14 4.80 -23.99
N MET A 70 9.75 4.75 -22.72
CA MET A 70 8.34 4.79 -22.31
C MET A 70 7.65 6.11 -22.67
N TYR A 71 8.36 7.23 -22.56
CA TYR A 71 7.84 8.53 -22.97
C TYR A 71 7.71 8.64 -24.50
N ASN A 72 8.73 8.22 -25.24
CA ASN A 72 8.78 8.40 -26.70
C ASN A 72 7.88 7.42 -27.47
N GLU A 73 7.74 6.17 -27.01
CA GLU A 73 6.94 5.15 -27.72
C GLU A 73 5.53 4.97 -27.15
N LEU A 74 5.35 5.10 -25.84
CA LEU A 74 4.06 4.89 -25.18
C LEU A 74 3.38 6.22 -24.75
N GLY A 75 4.05 7.36 -24.86
CA GLY A 75 3.51 8.66 -24.46
C GLY A 75 3.25 8.80 -22.96
N ILE A 76 3.78 7.88 -22.13
CA ILE A 76 3.58 7.87 -20.68
C ILE A 76 4.81 8.45 -19.97
N GLY A 77 4.62 9.62 -19.35
CA GLY A 77 5.60 10.18 -18.42
C GLY A 77 5.72 9.30 -17.18
N PHE A 78 6.94 8.87 -16.86
CA PHE A 78 7.22 8.13 -15.62
C PHE A 78 8.23 8.89 -14.79
N ASP A 79 7.74 9.43 -13.68
CA ASP A 79 8.58 9.97 -12.63
C ASP A 79 8.92 8.85 -11.64
N GLN A 80 10.12 8.90 -11.09
CA GLN A 80 10.49 8.07 -9.94
C GLN A 80 9.64 8.42 -8.71
N ARG A 81 9.21 9.68 -8.61
CA ARG A 81 8.31 10.18 -7.57
C ARG A 81 6.92 10.32 -8.15
N ASN A 82 6.12 9.26 -8.08
CA ASN A 82 4.82 9.19 -8.73
C ASN A 82 3.70 8.78 -7.78
N ALA A 83 2.46 9.10 -8.15
CA ALA A 83 1.23 8.80 -7.41
C ALA A 83 1.10 7.31 -7.01
N LEU A 84 1.55 6.38 -7.86
CA LEU A 84 1.54 4.94 -7.56
C LEU A 84 2.36 4.60 -6.32
N VAL A 85 3.59 5.11 -6.24
CA VAL A 85 4.51 4.85 -5.12
C VAL A 85 3.92 5.38 -3.81
N ILE A 86 3.29 6.55 -3.83
CA ILE A 86 2.60 7.07 -2.63
C ILE A 86 1.40 6.20 -2.29
N GLY A 87 0.57 5.80 -3.26
CA GLY A 87 -0.58 4.94 -3.01
C GLY A 87 -0.17 3.65 -2.31
N LEU A 88 0.94 3.03 -2.73
CA LEU A 88 1.52 1.87 -2.06
C LEU A 88 2.05 2.20 -0.66
N ALA A 89 2.86 3.24 -0.51
CA ALA A 89 3.43 3.64 0.78
C ALA A 89 2.34 3.97 1.81
N MET A 90 1.31 4.71 1.38
CA MET A 90 0.14 5.06 2.18
C MET A 90 -0.69 3.82 2.54
N GLY A 91 -0.85 2.89 1.61
CA GLY A 91 -1.46 1.59 1.88
C GLY A 91 -0.75 0.88 3.03
N PHE A 92 0.58 0.74 2.96
CA PHE A 92 1.38 0.14 4.03
C PHE A 92 1.25 0.88 5.37
N ALA A 93 1.20 2.21 5.36
CA ALA A 93 1.05 3.01 6.58
C ALA A 93 -0.31 2.81 7.26
N VAL A 94 -1.38 2.64 6.49
CA VAL A 94 -2.76 2.58 6.99
C VAL A 94 -3.18 1.16 7.37
N ILE A 95 -2.61 0.12 6.74
CA ILE A 95 -2.94 -1.29 6.97
C ILE A 95 -2.94 -1.68 8.46
N PRO A 96 -1.88 -1.38 9.27
CA PRO A 96 -1.85 -1.80 10.67
C PRO A 96 -2.98 -1.19 11.51
N THR A 97 -3.36 0.06 11.20
CA THR A 97 -4.46 0.75 11.89
C THR A 97 -5.80 0.11 11.58
N ILE A 98 -6.07 -0.17 10.29
CA ILE A 98 -7.31 -0.84 9.89
C ILE A 98 -7.37 -2.24 10.49
N PHE A 99 -6.25 -2.98 10.44
CA PHE A 99 -6.16 -4.35 10.94
C PHE A 99 -6.50 -4.41 12.44
N SER A 100 -5.84 -3.61 13.27
CA SER A 100 -6.04 -3.64 14.74
C SER A 100 -7.49 -3.31 15.12
N ILE A 101 -8.10 -2.29 14.53
CA ILE A 101 -9.49 -1.91 14.84
C ILE A 101 -10.48 -2.97 14.32
N THR A 102 -10.19 -3.55 13.16
CA THR A 102 -11.01 -4.64 12.58
C THR A 102 -10.93 -5.89 13.43
N GLU A 103 -9.75 -6.22 13.94
CA GLU A 103 -9.51 -7.35 14.84
C GLU A 103 -10.34 -7.19 16.12
N ASP A 104 -10.25 -6.04 16.79
CA ASP A 104 -11.06 -5.73 17.98
C ASP A 104 -12.56 -5.85 17.69
N ALA A 105 -13.02 -5.37 16.53
CA ALA A 105 -14.42 -5.47 16.13
C ALA A 105 -14.87 -6.93 15.96
N ILE A 106 -14.03 -7.79 15.38
CA ILE A 106 -14.33 -9.22 15.21
C ILE A 106 -14.35 -9.94 16.57
N PHE A 107 -13.39 -9.66 17.45
CA PHE A 107 -13.32 -10.28 18.78
C PHE A 107 -14.40 -9.77 19.75
N SER A 108 -15.01 -8.62 19.47
CA SER A 108 -16.15 -8.10 20.23
C SER A 108 -17.46 -8.86 19.98
N VAL A 109 -17.53 -9.69 18.94
CA VAL A 109 -18.73 -10.48 18.62
C VAL A 109 -19.01 -11.48 19.75
N PRO A 110 -20.23 -11.50 20.33
CA PRO A 110 -20.56 -12.40 21.42
C PRO A 110 -20.40 -13.87 21.04
N LYS A 111 -19.65 -14.64 21.84
CA LYS A 111 -19.36 -16.06 21.58
C LYS A 111 -20.61 -16.94 21.46
N HIS A 112 -21.72 -16.56 22.09
CA HIS A 112 -22.98 -17.31 22.01
C HIS A 112 -23.57 -17.32 20.60
N LEU A 113 -23.37 -16.27 19.80
CA LEU A 113 -23.80 -16.24 18.39
C LEU A 113 -22.98 -17.23 17.56
N THR A 114 -21.67 -17.26 17.78
CA THR A 114 -20.75 -18.19 17.10
C THR A 114 -21.04 -19.64 17.48
N LEU A 115 -21.18 -19.93 18.78
CA LEU A 115 -21.48 -21.28 19.27
C LEU A 115 -22.89 -21.74 18.88
N GLY A 116 -23.88 -20.84 18.88
CA GLY A 116 -25.24 -21.15 18.42
C GLY A 116 -25.28 -21.52 16.94
N SER A 117 -24.54 -20.79 16.09
CA SER A 117 -24.39 -21.12 14.67
C SER A 117 -23.77 -22.50 14.45
N LEU A 118 -22.69 -22.80 15.17
CA LEU A 118 -22.02 -24.12 15.10
C LEU A 118 -22.93 -25.25 15.61
N ALA A 119 -23.71 -25.02 16.67
CA ALA A 119 -24.65 -26.00 17.22
C ALA A 119 -25.81 -26.34 16.24
N LEU A 120 -26.16 -25.42 15.35
CA LEU A 120 -27.13 -25.64 14.27
C LEU A 120 -26.53 -26.40 13.07
N GLY A 121 -25.28 -26.86 13.16
CA GLY A 121 -24.59 -27.59 12.10
C GLY A 121 -23.97 -26.71 11.02
N ALA A 122 -23.85 -25.39 11.24
CA ALA A 122 -23.17 -24.51 10.32
C ALA A 122 -21.65 -24.77 10.31
N THR A 123 -21.01 -24.63 9.15
CA THR A 123 -19.55 -24.75 9.07
C THR A 123 -18.86 -23.52 9.68
N PRO A 124 -17.57 -23.62 10.09
CA PRO A 124 -16.81 -22.46 10.55
C PRO A 124 -16.80 -21.31 9.54
N TRP A 125 -16.71 -21.63 8.24
CA TRP A 125 -16.78 -20.64 7.17
C TRP A 125 -18.15 -19.95 7.07
N GLN A 126 -19.24 -20.71 7.17
CA GLN A 126 -20.59 -20.13 7.18
C GLN A 126 -20.81 -19.23 8.39
N THR A 127 -20.34 -19.65 9.57
CA THR A 127 -20.41 -18.87 10.80
C THR A 127 -19.59 -17.58 10.68
N LEU A 128 -18.39 -17.64 10.11
CA LEU A 128 -17.56 -16.46 9.87
C LEU A 128 -18.28 -15.44 8.97
N VAL A 129 -18.74 -15.89 7.79
CA VAL A 129 -19.29 -14.98 6.77
C VAL A 129 -20.68 -14.46 7.15
N ARG A 130 -21.57 -15.32 7.68
CA ARG A 130 -22.98 -14.96 7.91
C ARG A 130 -23.25 -14.41 9.31
N VAL A 131 -22.41 -14.69 10.29
CA VAL A 131 -22.61 -14.27 11.68
C VAL A 131 -21.53 -13.28 12.09
N VAL A 132 -20.26 -13.70 12.11
CA VAL A 132 -19.18 -12.90 12.68
C VAL A 132 -18.92 -11.62 11.88
N ILE A 133 -18.68 -11.72 10.57
CA ILE A 133 -18.42 -10.56 9.71
C ILE A 133 -19.64 -9.65 9.65
N LEU A 134 -20.85 -10.21 9.62
CA LEU A 134 -22.08 -9.42 9.56
C LEU A 134 -22.26 -8.59 10.84
N THR A 135 -22.08 -9.20 12.01
CA THR A 135 -22.19 -8.53 13.31
C THR A 135 -21.06 -7.54 13.55
N ALA A 136 -19.83 -7.86 13.12
CA ALA A 136 -18.67 -6.97 13.21
C ALA A 136 -18.67 -5.86 12.15
N SER A 137 -19.51 -5.94 11.10
CA SER A 137 -19.49 -5.03 9.95
C SER A 137 -19.52 -3.53 10.28
N PRO A 138 -20.24 -3.04 11.31
CA PRO A 138 -20.16 -1.62 11.68
C PRO A 138 -18.76 -1.23 12.18
N GLY A 139 -18.09 -2.12 12.92
CA GLY A 139 -16.73 -1.92 13.41
C GLY A 139 -15.69 -1.97 12.30
N ILE A 140 -15.80 -2.94 11.38
CA ILE A 140 -14.92 -3.04 10.20
C ILE A 140 -15.04 -1.79 9.33
N PHE A 141 -16.26 -1.33 9.05
CA PHE A 141 -16.48 -0.11 8.28
C PHE A 141 -15.86 1.11 8.97
N SER A 142 -15.97 1.19 10.30
CA SER A 142 -15.34 2.26 11.09
C SER A 142 -13.82 2.22 11.01
N ALA A 143 -13.21 1.04 11.07
CA ALA A 143 -11.77 0.85 10.95
C ALA A 143 -11.26 1.39 9.61
N VAL A 144 -11.93 1.04 8.50
CA VAL A 144 -11.59 1.50 7.16
C VAL A 144 -11.71 3.02 7.05
N MET A 145 -12.81 3.60 7.56
CA MET A 145 -13.03 5.05 7.49
C MET A 145 -12.00 5.84 8.32
N ILE A 146 -11.65 5.36 9.52
CA ILE A 146 -10.60 5.97 10.35
C ILE A 146 -9.24 5.86 9.64
N GLY A 147 -8.92 4.70 9.06
CA GLY A 147 -7.69 4.49 8.31
C GLY A 147 -7.58 5.44 7.11
N LEU A 148 -8.63 5.54 6.30
CA LEU A 148 -8.68 6.46 5.15
C LEU A 148 -8.61 7.93 5.60
N GLY A 149 -9.30 8.31 6.67
CA GLY A 149 -9.23 9.66 7.23
C GLY A 149 -7.81 10.04 7.66
N ARG A 150 -7.08 9.10 8.29
CA ARG A 150 -5.66 9.28 8.60
C ARG A 150 -4.80 9.38 7.35
N ALA A 151 -5.10 8.60 6.31
CA ALA A 151 -4.38 8.65 5.03
C ALA A 151 -4.51 10.03 4.37
N VAL A 152 -5.69 10.66 4.42
CA VAL A 152 -5.90 12.01 3.88
C VAL A 152 -5.12 13.07 4.67
N GLY A 153 -4.98 12.86 5.99
CA GLY A 153 -4.22 13.75 6.88
C GLY A 153 -2.71 13.52 6.89
N GLU A 154 -2.23 12.44 6.29
CA GLU A 154 -0.81 12.11 6.17
C GLU A 154 -0.18 12.99 5.08
N THR A 155 0.34 14.14 5.52
CA THR A 155 0.91 15.15 4.62
C THR A 155 2.38 14.87 4.30
N MET A 156 3.11 14.28 5.24
CA MET A 156 4.57 14.15 5.17
C MET A 156 4.99 13.03 4.23
N ILE A 157 4.33 11.87 4.28
CA ILE A 157 4.61 10.77 3.34
C ILE A 157 4.37 11.24 1.90
N VAL A 158 3.23 11.89 1.66
CA VAL A 158 2.86 12.38 0.32
C VAL A 158 3.88 13.39 -0.18
N LEU A 159 4.27 14.35 0.65
CA LEU A 159 5.21 15.39 0.25
C LEU A 159 6.60 14.85 -0.12
N MET A 160 7.10 13.90 0.67
CA MET A 160 8.40 13.30 0.45
C MET A 160 8.41 12.35 -0.76
N ALA A 161 7.32 11.62 -0.99
CA ALA A 161 7.25 10.59 -2.03
C ALA A 161 6.78 11.09 -3.41
N THR A 162 5.98 12.16 -3.47
CA THR A 162 5.49 12.78 -4.74
C THR A 162 6.50 13.70 -5.42
N GLY A 163 7.53 14.14 -4.71
CA GLY A 163 8.46 15.15 -5.22
C GLY A 163 7.90 16.57 -5.29
N ASN A 164 6.67 16.80 -4.83
CA ASN A 164 6.00 18.10 -4.77
C ASN A 164 5.81 18.77 -6.15
N THR A 165 5.66 17.97 -7.21
CA THR A 165 5.42 18.50 -8.57
C THR A 165 3.93 18.78 -8.77
N PRO A 166 3.50 20.02 -9.08
CA PRO A 166 2.11 20.36 -9.32
C PRO A 166 1.68 20.00 -10.76
N VAL A 167 1.74 18.70 -11.09
CA VAL A 167 1.22 18.20 -12.37
C VAL A 167 -0.28 17.95 -12.22
N MET A 168 -1.06 18.43 -13.19
CA MET A 168 -2.53 18.32 -13.20
C MET A 168 -3.04 17.15 -14.05
N ASP A 169 -2.13 16.34 -14.60
CA ASP A 169 -2.47 15.17 -15.38
C ASP A 169 -2.94 14.02 -14.48
N PHE A 170 -3.94 13.28 -14.95
CA PHE A 170 -4.50 12.12 -14.23
C PHE A 170 -3.62 10.87 -14.32
N SER A 171 -2.35 11.02 -14.72
CA SER A 171 -1.41 9.91 -14.83
C SER A 171 -0.95 9.44 -13.44
N VAL A 172 -1.11 8.16 -13.14
CA VAL A 172 -0.65 7.57 -11.87
C VAL A 172 0.89 7.43 -11.84
N PHE A 173 1.53 7.59 -13.00
CA PHE A 173 2.98 7.48 -13.17
C PHE A 173 3.73 8.80 -13.00
N GLU A 174 3.00 9.88 -12.69
CA GLU A 174 3.56 11.21 -12.48
C GLU A 174 3.40 11.68 -11.03
N GLY A 175 4.21 12.68 -10.67
CA GLY A 175 4.12 13.33 -9.37
C GLY A 175 2.82 14.14 -9.22
N MET A 176 2.36 14.30 -7.99
CA MET A 176 1.16 15.08 -7.69
C MET A 176 1.40 15.98 -6.48
N ARG A 177 0.69 17.10 -6.40
CA ARG A 177 0.75 18.00 -5.24
C ARG A 177 -0.60 18.04 -4.55
N THR A 178 -0.67 17.53 -3.32
CA THR A 178 -1.93 17.59 -2.55
C THR A 178 -2.13 18.95 -1.92
N LEU A 179 -3.40 19.32 -1.68
CA LEU A 179 -3.73 20.56 -0.96
C LEU A 179 -3.03 20.63 0.40
N ALA A 180 -2.96 19.51 1.12
CA ALA A 180 -2.33 19.43 2.42
C ALA A 180 -0.80 19.65 2.34
N ALA A 181 -0.14 19.07 1.33
CA ALA A 181 1.28 19.32 1.08
C ALA A 181 1.55 20.77 0.65
N ASN A 182 0.66 21.35 -0.16
CA ASN A 182 0.76 22.75 -0.57
C ASN A 182 0.73 23.69 0.64
N ILE A 183 -0.26 23.51 1.53
CA ILE A 183 -0.39 24.29 2.75
C ILE A 183 0.83 24.10 3.66
N ALA A 184 1.30 22.86 3.84
CA ALA A 184 2.40 22.56 4.76
C ALA A 184 3.73 23.21 4.36
N VAL A 185 4.03 23.32 3.06
CA VAL A 185 5.31 23.88 2.57
C VAL A 185 5.23 25.38 2.34
N GLU A 186 4.14 25.87 1.76
CA GLU A 186 4.08 27.26 1.32
C GLU A 186 3.57 28.22 2.39
N MET A 187 2.83 27.74 3.39
CA MET A 187 2.29 28.61 4.44
C MET A 187 3.38 29.24 5.33
N PRO A 188 4.42 28.50 5.76
CA PRO A 188 5.53 29.09 6.51
C PRO A 188 6.39 30.07 5.69
N GLU A 189 6.48 29.86 4.37
CA GLU A 189 7.31 30.65 3.46
C GLU A 189 6.59 31.90 2.91
N SER A 190 5.28 32.02 3.14
CA SER A 190 4.48 33.13 2.65
C SER A 190 4.46 34.30 3.63
N GLU A 191 4.61 35.52 3.11
CA GLU A 191 4.44 36.74 3.91
C GLU A 191 3.02 36.85 4.46
N VAL A 192 2.91 37.18 5.76
CA VAL A 192 1.63 37.40 6.44
C VAL A 192 0.88 38.54 5.74
N ASP A 193 -0.43 38.37 5.58
CA ASP A 193 -1.34 39.29 4.86
C ASP A 193 -1.22 39.37 3.33
N SER A 194 -0.27 38.66 2.71
CA SER A 194 -0.19 38.58 1.25
C SER A 194 -1.43 37.90 0.62
N SER A 195 -1.69 38.21 -0.66
CA SER A 195 -2.74 37.54 -1.43
C SER A 195 -2.53 36.02 -1.48
N HIS A 196 -1.27 35.57 -1.55
CA HIS A 196 -0.91 34.16 -1.54
C HIS A 196 -1.29 33.49 -0.21
N TYR A 197 -0.97 34.12 0.93
CA TYR A 197 -1.33 33.65 2.26
C TYR A 197 -2.84 33.47 2.42
N ARG A 198 -3.64 34.41 1.90
CA ARG A 198 -5.12 34.33 1.93
C ARG A 198 -5.67 33.16 1.12
N ILE A 199 -5.06 32.85 -0.04
CA ILE A 199 -5.44 31.70 -0.87
C ILE A 199 -5.10 30.39 -0.18
N LEU A 200 -3.93 30.28 0.47
CA LEU A 200 -3.56 29.10 1.25
C LEU A 200 -4.51 28.87 2.42
N PHE A 201 -4.93 29.94 3.10
CA PHE A 201 -5.91 29.85 4.18
C PHE A 201 -7.28 29.39 3.68
N LEU A 202 -7.72 29.88 2.51
CA LEU A 202 -8.93 29.39 1.83
C LEU A 202 -8.79 27.89 1.49
N ALA A 203 -7.66 27.47 0.94
CA ALA A 203 -7.41 26.06 0.63
C ALA A 203 -7.47 25.18 1.89
N ALA A 204 -6.94 25.65 3.02
CA ALA A 204 -7.05 24.97 4.31
C ALA A 204 -8.50 24.87 4.79
N MET A 205 -9.30 25.92 4.65
CA MET A 205 -10.74 25.89 4.97
C MET A 205 -11.51 24.91 4.09
N VAL A 206 -11.18 24.84 2.79
CA VAL A 206 -11.80 23.88 1.85
C VAL A 206 -11.44 22.46 2.25
N LEU A 207 -10.17 22.18 2.53
CA LEU A 207 -9.71 20.86 2.98
C LEU A 207 -10.36 20.45 4.30
N LEU A 208 -10.47 21.38 5.26
CA LEU A 208 -11.16 21.15 6.53
C LEU A 208 -12.65 20.84 6.29
N SER A 209 -13.33 21.63 5.46
CA SER A 209 -14.75 21.42 5.14
C SER A 209 -14.98 20.06 4.48
N PHE A 210 -14.13 19.69 3.53
CA PHE A 210 -14.19 18.39 2.86
C PHE A 210 -13.98 17.23 3.84
N THR A 211 -12.91 17.26 4.63
CA THR A 211 -12.61 16.20 5.61
C THR A 211 -13.70 16.10 6.68
N PHE A 212 -14.24 17.24 7.13
CA PHE A 212 -15.36 17.28 8.07
C PHE A 212 -16.62 16.62 7.50
N VAL A 213 -16.99 16.91 6.25
CA VAL A 213 -18.16 16.29 5.60
C VAL A 213 -17.97 14.79 5.43
N VAL A 214 -16.81 14.34 4.93
CA VAL A 214 -16.53 12.92 4.73
C VAL A 214 -16.54 12.16 6.06
N ASN A 215 -15.89 12.71 7.10
CA ASN A 215 -15.87 12.08 8.43
C ASN A 215 -17.27 12.05 9.07
N THR A 216 -18.07 13.10 8.88
CA THR A 216 -19.46 13.14 9.36
C THR A 216 -20.33 12.09 8.67
N LEU A 217 -20.21 11.96 7.34
CA LEU A 217 -20.90 10.93 6.57
C LEU A 217 -20.48 9.52 7.02
N ALA A 218 -19.20 9.31 7.29
CA ALA A 218 -18.67 8.06 7.83
C ALA A 218 -19.37 7.67 9.14
N GLU A 219 -19.47 8.61 10.06
CA GLU A 219 -20.08 8.41 11.38
C GLU A 219 -21.58 8.14 11.28
N ILE A 220 -22.28 8.82 10.36
CA ILE A 220 -23.71 8.58 10.10
C ILE A 220 -23.92 7.14 9.58
N VAL A 221 -23.10 6.68 8.64
CA VAL A 221 -23.18 5.31 8.11
C VAL A 221 -22.91 4.30 9.22
N ARG A 222 -21.89 4.53 10.05
CA ARG A 222 -21.59 3.70 11.23
C ARG A 222 -22.80 3.57 12.16
N HIS A 223 -23.43 4.68 12.50
CA HIS A 223 -24.61 4.69 13.37
C HIS A 223 -25.79 3.92 12.77
N ARG A 224 -26.04 4.06 11.46
CA ARG A 224 -27.11 3.30 10.77
C ARG A 224 -26.84 1.81 10.77
N LEU A 225 -25.61 1.38 10.47
CA LEU A 225 -25.22 -0.03 10.49
C LEU A 225 -25.35 -0.62 11.89
N ARG A 226 -24.86 0.08 12.91
CA ARG A 226 -25.00 -0.37 14.31
C ARG A 226 -26.45 -0.52 14.72
N LYS A 227 -27.33 0.42 14.39
CA LYS A 227 -28.78 0.30 14.69
C LYS A 227 -29.43 -0.89 13.99
N LYS A 228 -29.08 -1.13 12.72
CA LYS A 228 -29.65 -2.24 11.92
C LYS A 228 -29.26 -3.62 12.46
N TYR A 229 -28.03 -3.77 12.95
CA TYR A 229 -27.49 -5.06 13.40
C TYR A 229 -27.49 -5.25 14.92
N SER A 230 -27.75 -4.20 15.70
CA SER A 230 -27.97 -4.31 17.15
C SER A 230 -29.33 -4.93 17.52
N SER A 231 -30.24 -5.11 16.55
CA SER A 231 -31.57 -5.69 16.74
C SER A 231 -31.68 -7.15 16.27
N LEU A 232 -30.56 -7.79 15.92
CA LEU A 232 -30.44 -9.23 15.63
C LEU A 232 -29.75 -9.92 16.80
#